data_AF-A0A353SBM8-F1
#
_entry.id   AF-A0A353SBM8-F1
#
_cell.length_a   1.000
_cell.length_b   1.000
_cell.length_c   1.000
_cell.angle_alpha   90.00
_cell.angle_beta   90.00
_cell.angle_gamma   90.00
#
_symmetry.space_group_name_H-M   'P 1'
#
loop_
_entity.id
_entity.type
_entity.pdbx_description
1 polymer ?
#
loop_
_entity_poly.entity_id
_entity_poly.type
_entity_poly.pdbx_seq_one_letter_code
_entity_poly.pdbx_strand_id
1 'polypeptide(L)'
;MEKGQLYKGFRVLDTVPVEDCSSTAVYLRHESTGMEVLHLLNDDRENLFAFAFRTPSADSSGAAHVLEHSVLCGSEKYPIKDPFLRLSNQSVNTYLNAYTASDHTVFPASSYVRADYFNLFSVYADAVFFPLLRPEIFSQECCRLEFGEDGAAFLQGVVYNE
;
A
#
# COMPACT_ATOMS: atom_id res chain seq x y z
N MET A 1 -19.78 2.80 -17.21
CA MET A 1 -20.09 1.42 -16.77
C MET A 1 -21.44 1.46 -16.09
N GLU A 2 -22.30 0.46 -16.34
CA GLU A 2 -23.67 0.44 -15.81
C GLU A 2 -23.80 -0.50 -14.62
N LYS A 3 -24.71 -0.18 -13.69
CA LYS A 3 -25.00 -1.02 -12.52
C LYS A 3 -25.42 -2.43 -12.95
N GLY A 4 -24.83 -3.44 -12.32
CA GLY A 4 -25.03 -4.85 -12.63
C GLY A 4 -24.12 -5.41 -13.73
N GLN A 5 -23.42 -4.56 -14.49
CA GLN A 5 -22.47 -4.99 -15.51
C GLN A 5 -21.31 -5.80 -14.90
N LEU A 6 -20.91 -6.87 -15.60
CA LEU A 6 -19.70 -7.63 -15.27
C LEU A 6 -18.53 -7.17 -16.15
N TYR A 7 -17.38 -6.93 -15.55
CA TYR A 7 -16.15 -6.52 -16.23
C TYR A 7 -14.93 -7.16 -15.56
N LYS A 8 -14.22 -8.02 -16.28
CA LYS A 8 -12.99 -8.68 -15.79
C LYS A 8 -13.14 -9.31 -14.39
N GLY A 9 -14.28 -9.96 -14.12
CA GLY A 9 -14.59 -10.56 -12.81
C GLY A 9 -15.12 -9.60 -11.74
N PHE A 10 -15.22 -8.30 -12.05
CA PHE A 10 -15.84 -7.30 -11.17
C PHE A 10 -17.27 -7.01 -11.59
N ARG A 11 -18.18 -7.03 -10.63
CA ARG A 11 -19.54 -6.57 -10.79
C ARG A 11 -19.64 -5.09 -10.39
N VAL A 12 -20.23 -4.28 -11.26
CA VAL A 12 -20.54 -2.88 -10.96
C VAL A 12 -21.72 -2.85 -9.99
N LEU A 13 -21.49 -2.37 -8.78
CA LEU A 13 -22.50 -2.25 -7.74
C LEU A 13 -23.27 -0.94 -7.84
N ASP A 14 -22.58 0.14 -8.17
CA ASP A 14 -23.21 1.44 -8.42
C ASP A 14 -22.36 2.37 -9.29
N THR A 15 -23.02 3.36 -9.89
CA THR A 15 -22.40 4.45 -10.63
C THR A 15 -23.10 5.74 -10.23
N VAL A 16 -22.38 6.66 -9.59
CA VAL A 16 -22.96 7.86 -8.97
C VAL A 16 -22.16 9.10 -9.36
N PRO A 17 -22.80 10.19 -9.84
CA PRO A 17 -22.12 11.47 -10.01
C PRO A 17 -21.74 12.07 -8.65
N VAL A 18 -20.52 12.62 -8.55
CA VAL A 18 -20.00 13.30 -7.36
C VAL A 18 -19.65 14.73 -7.76
N GLU A 19 -20.62 15.63 -7.58
CA GLU A 19 -20.56 17.00 -8.09
C GLU A 19 -19.41 17.81 -7.47
N ASP A 20 -19.18 17.65 -6.16
CA ASP A 20 -18.16 18.40 -5.40
C ASP A 20 -16.73 18.25 -5.94
N CYS A 21 -16.43 17.13 -6.62
CA CYS A 21 -15.13 16.87 -7.24
C CYS A 21 -15.21 16.61 -8.73
N SER A 22 -16.30 17.05 -9.40
CA SER A 22 -16.49 16.90 -10.86
C SER A 22 -16.21 15.49 -11.37
N SER A 23 -16.61 14.47 -10.60
CA SER A 23 -16.26 13.08 -10.85
C SER A 23 -17.47 12.18 -11.01
N THR A 24 -17.31 11.05 -11.67
CA THR A 24 -18.24 9.92 -11.61
C THR A 24 -17.62 8.80 -10.79
N ALA A 25 -18.22 8.47 -9.65
CA ALA A 25 -17.83 7.32 -8.85
C ALA A 25 -18.41 6.03 -9.45
N VAL A 26 -17.56 5.05 -9.71
CA VAL A 26 -17.95 3.68 -10.08
C VAL A 26 -17.49 2.76 -8.96
N TYR A 27 -18.45 2.11 -8.31
CA TYR A 27 -18.18 1.17 -7.22
C TYR A 27 -18.32 -0.26 -7.73
N LEU A 28 -17.26 -1.04 -7.59
CA LEU A 28 -17.17 -2.41 -8.10
C LEU A 28 -16.78 -3.39 -6.98
N ARG A 29 -17.22 -4.64 -7.12
CA ARG A 29 -16.79 -5.76 -6.27
C ARG A 29 -16.42 -6.97 -7.12
N HIS A 30 -15.25 -7.55 -6.85
CA HIS A 30 -14.79 -8.77 -7.50
C HIS A 30 -15.62 -9.98 -7.02
N GLU A 31 -16.13 -10.80 -7.94
CA GLU A 31 -17.10 -11.84 -7.61
C GLU A 31 -16.51 -12.99 -6.79
N SER A 32 -15.24 -13.35 -7.01
CA SER A 32 -14.63 -14.49 -6.32
C SER A 32 -13.90 -14.10 -5.03
N THR A 33 -13.31 -12.91 -4.96
CA THR A 33 -12.50 -12.49 -3.80
C THR A 33 -13.24 -11.52 -2.89
N GLY A 34 -14.33 -10.89 -3.35
CA GLY A 34 -15.00 -9.83 -2.63
C GLY A 34 -14.24 -8.50 -2.59
N MET A 35 -13.06 -8.40 -3.22
CA MET A 35 -12.29 -7.16 -3.28
C MET A 35 -13.09 -6.03 -3.89
N GLU A 36 -13.01 -4.86 -3.28
CA GLU A 36 -13.79 -3.69 -3.67
C GLU A 36 -12.90 -2.67 -4.37
N VAL A 37 -13.45 -1.98 -5.36
CA VAL A 37 -12.79 -0.89 -6.07
C VAL A 37 -13.76 0.27 -6.15
N LEU A 38 -13.33 1.43 -5.66
CA LEU A 38 -13.98 2.71 -5.92
C LEU A 38 -13.14 3.47 -6.95
N HIS A 39 -13.66 3.63 -8.15
CA HIS A 39 -13.01 4.40 -9.20
C HIS A 39 -13.68 5.78 -9.32
N LEU A 40 -12.91 6.84 -9.06
CA LEU A 40 -13.34 8.21 -9.31
C LEU A 40 -12.84 8.62 -10.70
N LEU A 41 -13.76 8.73 -11.66
CA LEU A 41 -13.46 9.14 -13.03
C LEU A 41 -13.71 10.63 -13.20
N ASN A 42 -12.69 11.38 -13.62
CA ASN A 42 -12.77 12.79 -13.98
C ASN A 42 -11.71 13.15 -15.03
N ASP A 43 -11.59 14.44 -15.36
CA ASP A 43 -10.64 14.97 -16.34
C ASP A 43 -9.27 15.34 -15.75
N ASP A 44 -8.95 14.92 -14.52
CA ASP A 44 -7.62 15.12 -13.95
C ASP A 44 -6.58 14.28 -14.71
N ARG A 45 -5.43 14.90 -14.99
CA ARG A 45 -4.31 14.25 -15.67
C ARG A 45 -3.50 13.39 -14.73
N GLU A 46 -3.48 13.74 -13.45
CA GLU A 46 -2.82 12.94 -12.42
C GLU A 46 -3.67 11.72 -12.08
N ASN A 47 -3.03 10.55 -12.08
CA ASN A 47 -3.71 9.34 -11.65
C ASN A 47 -3.18 8.92 -10.28
N LEU A 48 -4.09 8.55 -9.38
CA LEU A 48 -3.81 8.04 -8.05
C LEU A 48 -4.42 6.64 -7.89
N PHE A 49 -3.73 5.78 -7.14
CA PHE A 49 -4.33 4.58 -6.57
C PHE A 49 -4.02 4.53 -5.07
N ALA A 50 -4.82 3.77 -4.34
CA ALA A 50 -4.54 3.43 -2.95
C ALA A 50 -5.05 2.02 -2.66
N PHE A 51 -4.21 1.19 -2.05
CA PHE A 51 -4.66 -0.04 -1.41
C PHE A 51 -4.99 0.28 0.03
N ALA A 52 -6.20 -0.05 0.48
CA ALA A 52 -6.65 0.20 1.84
C ALA A 52 -7.09 -1.11 2.50
N PHE A 53 -6.54 -1.39 3.68
CA PHE A 53 -6.82 -2.58 4.46
C PHE A 53 -7.38 -2.19 5.82
N ARG A 54 -8.44 -2.89 6.26
CA ARG A 54 -8.96 -2.76 7.62
C ARG A 54 -8.04 -3.53 8.58
N THR A 55 -7.36 -2.81 9.48
CA THR A 55 -6.30 -3.31 10.37
C THR A 55 -6.51 -2.89 11.84
N PRO A 56 -7.68 -3.15 12.46
CA PRO A 56 -7.91 -2.82 13.86
C PRO A 56 -6.94 -3.58 14.77
N SER A 57 -6.24 -2.86 15.65
CA SER A 57 -5.32 -3.48 16.61
C SER A 57 -6.05 -3.90 17.88
N ALA A 58 -5.72 -5.10 18.38
CA ALA A 58 -6.25 -5.63 19.64
C ALA A 58 -5.42 -5.19 20.86
N ASP A 59 -4.21 -4.72 20.64
CA ASP A 59 -3.26 -4.29 21.66
C ASP A 59 -2.39 -3.12 21.17
N SER A 60 -1.42 -2.70 21.98
CA SER A 60 -0.49 -1.61 21.69
C SER A 60 0.86 -2.10 21.16
N SER A 61 0.93 -3.29 20.56
CA SER A 61 2.18 -3.82 19.98
C SER A 61 2.69 -3.06 18.76
N GLY A 62 1.82 -2.28 18.10
CA GLY A 62 2.15 -1.60 16.84
C GLY A 62 2.22 -2.53 15.63
N ALA A 63 1.69 -3.76 15.73
CA ALA A 63 1.80 -4.78 14.68
C ALA A 63 1.35 -4.31 13.29
N ALA A 64 0.28 -3.52 13.19
CA ALA A 64 -0.18 -2.96 11.92
C ALA A 64 0.83 -1.99 11.30
N HIS A 65 1.47 -1.15 12.13
CA HIS A 65 2.48 -0.18 11.70
C HIS A 65 3.77 -0.87 11.26
N VAL A 66 4.23 -1.85 12.06
CA VAL A 66 5.37 -2.70 11.69
C VAL A 66 5.12 -3.44 10.38
N LEU A 67 3.90 -3.95 10.18
CA LEU A 67 3.55 -4.64 8.95
C LEU A 67 3.56 -3.70 7.75
N GLU A 68 3.06 -2.48 7.90
CA GLU A 68 3.09 -1.45 6.85
C GLU A 68 4.50 -1.18 6.34
N HIS A 69 5.47 -1.01 7.24
CA HIS A 69 6.88 -0.92 6.86
C HIS A 69 7.39 -2.21 6.19
N SER A 70 7.11 -3.35 6.82
CA SER A 70 7.69 -4.65 6.43
C SER A 70 7.26 -5.11 5.04
N VAL A 71 6.02 -4.83 4.62
CA VAL A 71 5.54 -5.25 3.28
C VAL A 71 6.25 -4.51 2.15
N LEU A 72 6.78 -3.31 2.43
CA LEU A 72 7.51 -2.49 1.46
C LEU A 72 8.99 -2.89 1.30
N CYS A 73 9.47 -3.87 2.09
CA CYS A 73 10.85 -4.37 2.08
C CYS A 73 11.10 -5.56 1.13
N GLY A 74 10.22 -5.77 0.15
CA GLY A 74 10.36 -6.80 -0.88
C GLY A 74 9.16 -7.73 -0.97
N SER A 75 8.92 -8.21 -2.19
CA SER A 75 7.78 -9.07 -2.53
C SER A 75 8.20 -10.22 -3.46
N GLU A 76 7.30 -11.16 -3.75
CA GLU A 76 7.61 -12.31 -4.61
C GLU A 76 8.08 -11.91 -6.02
N LYS A 77 7.42 -10.93 -6.65
CA LYS A 77 7.79 -10.43 -7.99
C LYS A 77 8.97 -9.46 -7.95
N TYR A 78 9.15 -8.76 -6.84
CA TYR A 78 10.24 -7.79 -6.64
C TYR A 78 11.08 -8.15 -5.40
N PRO A 79 11.85 -9.26 -5.43
CA PRO A 79 12.55 -9.80 -4.27
C PRO A 79 13.88 -9.10 -4.00
N ILE A 80 13.92 -7.79 -4.21
CA ILE A 80 15.09 -6.94 -3.97
C ILE A 80 14.97 -6.25 -2.63
N LYS A 81 16.11 -5.85 -2.05
CA LYS A 81 16.12 -5.04 -0.84
C LYS A 81 15.60 -3.62 -1.15
N ASP A 82 14.70 -3.14 -0.30
CA ASP A 82 14.07 -1.82 -0.29
C ASP A 82 13.54 -1.35 -1.66
N PRO A 83 12.60 -2.08 -2.30
CA PRO A 83 11.99 -1.66 -3.57
C PRO A 83 11.35 -0.27 -3.49
N PHE A 84 10.71 0.05 -2.36
CA PHE A 84 10.06 1.33 -2.12
C PHE A 84 11.04 2.51 -2.22
N LEU A 85 12.23 2.40 -1.61
CA LEU A 85 13.27 3.41 -1.69
C LEU A 85 13.76 3.60 -3.14
N ARG A 86 13.83 2.52 -3.91
CA ARG A 86 14.18 2.61 -5.34
C ARG A 86 13.10 3.32 -6.13
N LEU A 87 11.82 3.03 -5.88
CA LEU A 87 10.71 3.76 -6.50
C LEU A 87 10.77 5.26 -6.20
N SER A 88 10.97 5.62 -4.94
CA SER A 88 11.11 7.03 -4.52
C SER A 88 12.18 7.77 -5.33
N ASN A 89 13.30 7.11 -5.63
CA ASN A 89 14.43 7.72 -6.34
C ASN A 89 14.37 7.60 -7.88
N GLN A 90 13.61 6.65 -8.43
CA GLN A 90 13.67 6.29 -9.87
C GLN A 90 12.35 6.47 -10.62
N SER A 91 11.25 6.72 -9.91
CA SER A 91 9.96 7.06 -10.53
C SER A 91 9.82 8.57 -10.72
N VAL A 92 8.84 8.95 -11.53
CA VAL A 92 8.37 10.35 -11.65
C VAL A 92 7.06 10.51 -10.90
N ASN A 93 6.98 9.88 -9.72
CA ASN A 93 5.84 9.97 -8.83
C ASN A 93 5.63 11.43 -8.37
N THR A 94 4.39 11.73 -8.06
CA THR A 94 4.00 12.99 -7.44
C THR A 94 3.59 12.81 -5.99
N TYR A 95 3.19 11.59 -5.64
CA TYR A 95 2.97 11.15 -4.27
C TYR A 95 3.36 9.68 -4.16
N LEU A 96 4.04 9.34 -3.06
CA LEU A 96 4.46 7.99 -2.73
C LEU A 96 4.49 7.88 -1.21
N ASN A 97 3.56 7.12 -0.64
CA ASN A 97 3.53 6.96 0.81
C ASN A 97 2.90 5.63 1.22
N ALA A 98 2.94 5.38 2.51
CA ALA A 98 2.10 4.45 3.23
C ALA A 98 1.80 5.05 4.61
N TYR A 99 0.67 4.68 5.21
CA TYR A 99 0.37 5.10 6.57
C TYR A 99 -0.54 4.11 7.28
N THR A 100 -0.39 4.05 8.60
CA THR A 100 -1.25 3.27 9.49
C THR A 100 -2.04 4.18 10.42
N ALA A 101 -3.36 4.18 10.27
CA ALA A 101 -4.29 4.79 11.21
C ALA A 101 -4.72 3.78 12.29
N SER A 102 -5.63 4.17 13.19
CA SER A 102 -6.06 3.33 14.31
C SER A 102 -6.75 2.01 13.90
N ASP A 103 -7.41 1.99 12.74
CA ASP A 103 -8.26 0.88 12.30
C ASP A 103 -8.05 0.48 10.83
N HIS A 104 -7.12 1.14 10.12
CA HIS A 104 -6.83 0.87 8.73
C HIS A 104 -5.41 1.28 8.34
N THR A 105 -4.87 0.63 7.31
CA THR A 105 -3.56 0.91 6.73
C THR A 105 -3.75 1.17 5.23
N VAL A 106 -3.11 2.21 4.70
CA VAL A 106 -3.28 2.65 3.32
C VAL A 106 -1.94 2.84 2.62
N PHE A 107 -1.87 2.39 1.37
CA PHE A 107 -0.69 2.46 0.52
C PHE A 107 -1.01 3.25 -0.77
N PRO A 108 -0.98 4.60 -0.71
CA PRO A 108 -1.26 5.46 -1.85
C PRO A 108 -0.02 5.80 -2.69
N ALA A 109 -0.22 5.94 -4.01
CA ALA A 109 0.75 6.58 -4.88
C ALA A 109 0.08 7.24 -6.09
N SER A 110 0.71 8.27 -6.65
CA SER A 110 0.23 8.99 -7.82
C SER A 110 1.33 9.38 -8.79
N SER A 111 0.94 9.58 -10.06
CA SER A 111 1.84 10.04 -11.11
C SER A 111 1.05 10.69 -12.25
N TYR A 112 1.64 11.71 -12.89
CA TYR A 112 1.16 12.25 -14.16
C TYR A 112 1.48 11.35 -15.37
N VAL A 113 2.48 10.47 -15.24
CA VAL A 113 2.97 9.64 -16.35
C VAL A 113 2.32 8.27 -16.26
N ARG A 114 1.48 7.93 -17.25
CA ARG A 114 0.75 6.65 -17.28
C ARG A 114 1.65 5.42 -17.11
N ALA A 115 2.81 5.40 -17.76
CA ALA A 115 3.74 4.27 -17.64
C ALA A 115 4.27 4.13 -16.20
N ASP A 116 4.60 5.26 -15.57
CA ASP A 116 5.08 5.32 -14.20
C ASP A 116 3.99 4.92 -13.20
N TYR A 117 2.75 5.40 -13.39
CA TYR A 117 1.58 4.98 -12.61
C TYR A 117 1.44 3.45 -12.56
N PHE A 118 1.52 2.77 -13.71
CA PHE A 118 1.40 1.31 -13.74
C PHE A 118 2.63 0.58 -13.18
N ASN A 119 3.83 1.18 -13.24
CA ASN A 119 5.00 0.64 -12.56
C ASN A 119 4.84 0.70 -11.04
N LEU A 120 4.43 1.87 -10.51
CA LEU A 120 4.13 2.07 -9.10
C LEU A 120 3.03 1.11 -8.63
N PHE A 121 1.92 1.04 -9.37
CA PHE A 121 0.80 0.12 -9.08
C PHE A 121 1.27 -1.32 -9.02
N SER A 122 2.09 -1.76 -9.98
CA SER A 122 2.55 -3.15 -10.01
C SER A 122 3.44 -3.51 -8.83
N VAL A 123 4.30 -2.59 -8.36
CA VAL A 123 5.16 -2.85 -7.20
C VAL A 123 4.35 -2.82 -5.91
N TYR A 124 3.46 -1.83 -5.74
CA TYR A 124 2.58 -1.76 -4.57
C TYR A 124 1.64 -2.95 -4.46
N ALA A 125 1.00 -3.34 -5.56
CA ALA A 125 0.09 -4.49 -5.58
C ALA A 125 0.81 -5.76 -5.13
N ASP A 126 2.03 -5.99 -5.61
CA ASP A 126 2.81 -7.18 -5.24
C ASP A 126 3.29 -7.10 -3.79
N ALA A 127 3.71 -5.92 -3.31
CA ALA A 127 4.11 -5.69 -1.93
C ALA A 127 2.98 -6.00 -0.94
N VAL A 128 1.76 -5.50 -1.18
CA VAL A 128 0.66 -5.66 -0.21
C VAL A 128 0.02 -7.04 -0.23
N PHE A 129 0.05 -7.76 -1.37
CA PHE A 129 -0.57 -9.08 -1.48
C PHE A 129 0.42 -10.26 -1.37
N PHE A 130 1.69 -10.06 -1.75
CA PHE A 130 2.73 -11.11 -1.76
C PHE A 130 4.06 -10.63 -1.15
N PRO A 131 4.05 -10.06 0.08
CA PRO A 131 5.27 -9.59 0.74
C PRO A 131 6.16 -10.77 1.17
N LEU A 132 7.48 -10.55 1.20
CA LEU A 132 8.44 -11.60 1.62
C LEU A 132 8.42 -11.87 3.14
N LEU A 133 8.20 -10.83 3.95
CA LEU A 133 8.13 -10.89 5.43
C LEU A 133 9.21 -11.77 6.10
N ARG A 134 10.45 -11.69 5.62
CA ARG A 134 11.56 -12.48 6.17
C ARG A 134 11.84 -12.09 7.64
N PRO A 135 12.32 -13.01 8.48
CA PRO A 135 12.64 -12.70 9.88
C PRO A 135 13.59 -11.52 10.06
N GLU A 136 14.53 -11.32 9.12
CA GLU A 136 15.46 -10.19 9.15
C GLU A 136 14.77 -8.86 8.85
N ILE A 137 13.73 -8.86 8.00
CA ILE A 137 12.90 -7.67 7.73
C ILE A 137 12.16 -7.29 9.01
N PHE A 138 11.48 -8.25 9.65
CA PHE A 138 10.79 -7.99 10.92
C PHE A 138 11.75 -7.45 11.99
N SER A 139 12.94 -8.04 12.11
CA SER A 139 13.97 -7.59 13.07
C SER A 139 14.53 -6.19 12.74
N GLN A 140 14.53 -5.80 11.46
CA GLN A 140 14.94 -4.48 11.01
C GLN A 140 13.88 -3.43 11.32
N GLU A 141 12.65 -3.68 10.91
CA GLU A 141 11.53 -2.72 10.97
C GLU A 141 10.91 -2.64 12.36
N CYS A 142 10.74 -3.77 13.06
CA CYS A 142 10.12 -3.80 14.40
C CYS A 142 11.12 -3.45 15.49
N CYS A 143 11.82 -4.45 16.02
CA CYS A 143 12.86 -4.31 17.01
C CYS A 143 13.76 -5.55 17.03
N ARG A 144 15.03 -5.35 17.38
CA ARG A 144 16.01 -6.40 17.64
C ARG A 144 16.97 -5.95 18.74
N LEU A 145 17.64 -6.91 19.35
CA LEU A 145 18.74 -6.64 20.26
C LEU A 145 20.04 -6.45 19.47
N GLU A 146 20.74 -5.36 19.73
CA GLU A 146 22.10 -5.11 19.25
C GLU A 146 23.05 -4.95 20.45
N PHE A 147 24.36 -5.10 20.19
CA PHE A 147 25.40 -5.01 21.21
C PHE A 147 26.40 -3.93 20.80
N GLY A 148 26.70 -3.03 21.74
CA GLY A 148 27.75 -2.03 21.59
C GLY A 148 29.15 -2.65 21.62
N GLU A 149 30.16 -1.86 21.29
CA GLU A 149 31.57 -2.28 21.36
C GLU A 149 32.00 -2.70 22.77
N ASP A 150 31.33 -2.18 23.80
CA ASP A 150 31.48 -2.52 25.22
C ASP A 150 30.73 -3.79 25.64
N GLY A 151 29.98 -4.42 24.71
CA GLY A 151 29.13 -5.57 24.97
C GLY A 151 27.80 -5.22 25.64
N ALA A 152 27.46 -3.94 25.81
CA ALA A 152 26.17 -3.53 26.35
C ALA A 152 25.05 -3.78 25.33
N ALA A 153 23.95 -4.38 25.76
CA ALA A 153 22.81 -4.69 24.90
C ALA A 153 21.84 -3.51 24.83
N PHE A 154 21.35 -3.18 23.64
CA PHE A 154 20.33 -2.15 23.41
C PHE A 154 19.32 -2.59 22.34
N LEU A 155 18.13 -2.00 22.37
CA LEU A 155 17.09 -2.25 21.36
C LEU A 155 17.26 -1.32 20.17
N GLN A 156 17.08 -1.86 18.97
CA GLN A 156 17.11 -1.11 17.72
C GLN A 156 16.01 -1.58 16.77
N GLY A 157 15.36 -0.66 16.08
CA GLY A 157 14.33 -0.94 15.08
C GLY A 157 13.85 0.35 14.43
N VAL A 158 13.31 0.29 13.22
CA VAL A 158 12.80 1.50 12.53
C VAL A 158 11.59 2.03 13.29
N VAL A 159 10.54 1.22 13.43
CA VAL A 159 9.28 1.60 14.11
C VAL A 159 9.48 1.76 15.62
N TYR A 160 10.43 1.04 16.23
CA TYR A 160 10.75 1.24 17.65
C TYR A 160 11.29 2.64 17.96
N ASN A 161 12.00 3.25 17.02
CA ASN A 161 12.61 4.58 17.20
C ASN A 161 11.74 5.74 16.68
N GLU A 162 10.67 5.43 15.96
CA GLU A 162 9.68 6.40 15.47
C GLU A 162 8.70 6.82 16.58
#